data_AF-A0A537AHM1-F1
#
_entry.id   AF-A0A537AHM1-F1
#
_cell.length_a   1.000
_cell.length_b   1.000
_cell.length_c   1.000
_cell.angle_alpha   90.00
_cell.angle_beta   90.00
_cell.angle_gamma   90.00
#
_symmetry.space_group_name_H-M   'P 1'
#
loop_
_entity.id
_entity.type
_entity.pdbx_description
1 polymer ?
#
loop_
_entity_poly.entity_id
_entity_poly.type
_entity_poly.pdbx_seq_one_letter_code
_entity_poly.pdbx_strand_id
1 'polypeptide(L)'
;MTFFWIIFALGFTYLTALIGDLYALVNPWRVICDGIERLSPGAFRPRLRYPPWLGYYPALAFYMAFIWLELFGQAPPRTLGLILLVYSIVNIAGAALFGRDAWFRQAELFSVFLRLIAKISPFEYRRGQASGERGRLRLRQPFIGLLQEPADHFSLLLFVLFMLSSTAFDGVHETRPWVLLFWKGIYPQLTRFIAQPYLFFVDIYYDWQWAMLFLSPFLYLAIYLLFVWIMKIVTGSQRSLRDLALQFAFSLIPIAFVYNVTHYYTLLVGQAPAILTMVSDPFGIGWDLFGTAHTVRAPIILLADGVWHTQVGLILFGHIVSVYLAHVQALEVFPKGKQGVWSQLPMLVLMVLLTTIGLRILSLPIAAGQVQDPLPQPSSSAEPAFALATGDVAFAPKTR
;
A
#
# COMPACT_ATOMS: atom_id res chain seq x y z
N MET A 1 -13.27 11.65 1.55
CA MET A 1 -12.18 11.15 0.67
C MET A 1 -10.83 11.32 1.33
N THR A 2 -10.34 12.54 1.55
CA THR A 2 -9.05 12.81 2.21
C THR A 2 -8.87 12.14 3.57
N PHE A 3 -9.88 12.17 4.43
CA PHE A 3 -9.78 11.51 5.75
C PHE A 3 -9.41 10.03 5.64
N PHE A 4 -10.12 9.27 4.81
CA PHE A 4 -9.88 7.84 4.69
C PHE A 4 -8.57 7.52 3.96
N TRP A 5 -8.36 8.10 2.78
CA TRP A 5 -7.21 7.76 1.93
C TRP A 5 -5.89 8.35 2.45
N ILE A 6 -5.92 9.56 3.02
CA ILE A 6 -4.68 10.28 3.33
C ILE A 6 -4.41 10.29 4.82
N ILE A 7 -5.40 10.59 5.66
CA ILE A 7 -5.19 10.60 7.10
C ILE A 7 -5.10 9.17 7.62
N PHE A 8 -6.07 8.32 7.29
CA PHE A 8 -6.09 6.94 7.77
C PHE A 8 -5.13 6.05 6.97
N ALA A 9 -5.32 5.83 5.67
CA ALA A 9 -4.53 4.82 4.96
C ALA A 9 -3.02 5.17 4.89
N LEU A 10 -2.65 6.44 4.67
CA LEU A 10 -1.24 6.86 4.64
C LEU A 10 -0.74 7.36 6.01
N GLY A 11 -1.38 8.40 6.55
CA GLY A 11 -0.93 9.06 7.78
C GLY A 11 -0.87 8.12 8.97
N PHE A 12 -1.90 7.29 9.18
CA PHE A 12 -1.93 6.34 10.28
C PHE A 12 -0.91 5.20 10.10
N THR A 13 -0.61 4.81 8.87
CA THR A 13 0.45 3.85 8.55
C THR A 13 1.81 4.39 8.96
N TYR A 14 2.12 5.64 8.62
CA TYR A 14 3.38 6.28 9.00
C TYR A 14 3.45 6.53 10.52
N LEU A 15 2.34 6.91 11.14
CA LEU A 15 2.25 7.02 12.60
C LEU A 15 2.52 5.67 13.29
N THR A 16 1.98 4.58 12.75
CA THR A 16 2.19 3.21 13.25
C THR A 16 3.66 2.79 13.12
N ALA A 17 4.33 3.17 12.03
CA ALA A 17 5.77 2.91 11.88
C ALA A 17 6.60 3.65 12.93
N LEU A 18 6.12 4.80 13.43
CA LEU A 18 6.82 5.59 14.46
C LEU A 18 6.48 5.15 15.87
N ILE A 19 5.20 4.92 16.20
CA ILE A 19 4.69 4.77 17.59
C ILE A 19 4.32 3.31 17.94
N GLY A 20 4.26 2.42 16.94
CA GLY A 20 3.92 1.00 17.13
C GLY A 20 2.45 0.72 16.83
N ASP A 21 1.98 -0.48 17.21
CA ASP A 21 0.64 -1.00 16.85
C ASP A 21 -0.49 -0.30 17.63
N LEU A 22 -0.71 0.98 17.34
CA LEU A 22 -1.85 1.76 17.83
C LEU A 22 -3.16 1.16 17.35
N TYR A 23 -3.16 0.57 16.15
CA TYR A 23 -4.36 -0.01 15.56
C TYR A 23 -4.97 -1.11 16.42
N ALA A 24 -4.15 -1.96 17.04
CA ALA A 24 -4.66 -2.98 17.95
C ALA A 24 -5.55 -2.40 19.07
N LEU A 25 -5.31 -1.15 19.51
CA LEU A 25 -6.09 -0.42 20.52
C LEU A 25 -7.35 0.21 19.94
N VAL A 26 -7.25 0.86 18.79
CA VAL A 26 -8.34 1.65 18.21
C VAL A 26 -9.17 0.90 17.17
N ASN A 27 -8.84 -0.37 16.86
CA ASN A 27 -9.52 -1.17 15.85
C ASN A 27 -11.05 -1.11 16.08
N PRO A 28 -11.79 -0.41 15.21
CA PRO A 28 -13.20 -0.13 15.45
C PRO A 28 -14.03 -1.41 15.43
N TRP A 29 -13.69 -2.34 14.54
CA TRP A 29 -14.40 -3.61 14.42
C TRP A 29 -14.18 -4.51 15.64
N ARG A 30 -12.95 -4.53 16.18
CA ARG A 30 -12.67 -5.28 17.41
C ARG A 30 -13.39 -4.67 18.61
N VAL A 31 -13.41 -3.34 18.73
CA VAL A 31 -14.15 -2.63 19.79
C VAL A 31 -15.64 -2.92 19.72
N ILE A 32 -16.24 -2.93 18.52
CA ILE A 32 -17.64 -3.30 18.31
C ILE A 32 -17.88 -4.74 18.75
N CYS A 33 -17.01 -5.68 18.35
CA CYS A 33 -17.11 -7.08 18.76
C CYS A 33 -17.02 -7.23 20.29
N ASP A 34 -16.08 -6.51 20.93
CA ASP A 34 -15.92 -6.51 22.38
C ASP A 34 -17.15 -5.92 23.10
N GLY A 35 -17.76 -4.89 22.53
CA GLY A 35 -19.02 -4.32 23.04
C GLY A 35 -20.19 -5.29 22.96
N ILE A 36 -20.35 -5.96 21.82
CA ILE A 36 -21.39 -6.98 21.63
C ILE A 36 -21.16 -8.19 22.55
N GLU A 37 -19.91 -8.64 22.72
CA GLU A 37 -19.57 -9.75 23.62
C GLU A 37 -19.85 -9.40 25.10
N ARG A 38 -19.70 -8.13 25.50
CA ARG A 38 -20.08 -7.67 26.85
C ARG A 38 -21.59 -7.71 27.07
N LEU A 39 -22.38 -7.42 26.05
CA LEU A 39 -23.86 -7.44 26.12
C LEU A 39 -24.43 -8.85 25.98
N SER A 40 -23.80 -9.68 25.14
CA SER A 40 -24.21 -11.05 24.85
C SER A 40 -23.00 -11.98 24.91
N PRO A 41 -22.62 -12.46 26.11
CA PRO A 41 -21.49 -13.36 26.28
C PRO A 41 -21.63 -14.62 25.42
N GLY A 42 -20.61 -14.92 24.63
CA GLY A 42 -20.58 -16.04 23.71
C GLY A 42 -20.95 -15.71 22.26
N ALA A 43 -21.30 -14.47 21.93
CA ALA A 43 -21.65 -14.05 20.57
C ALA A 43 -20.53 -14.33 19.55
N PHE A 44 -19.27 -14.17 19.96
CA PHE A 44 -18.08 -14.44 19.13
C PHE A 44 -17.33 -15.72 19.53
N ARG A 45 -18.00 -16.67 20.19
CA ARG A 45 -17.45 -18.03 20.31
C ARG A 45 -17.28 -18.61 18.90
N PRO A 46 -16.10 -19.15 18.56
CA PRO A 46 -15.83 -19.64 17.22
C PRO A 46 -16.82 -20.77 16.90
N ARG A 47 -17.66 -20.56 15.88
CA ARG A 47 -18.58 -21.58 15.36
C ARG A 47 -17.84 -22.55 14.44
N LEU A 48 -16.82 -22.03 13.76
CA LEU A 48 -15.94 -22.77 12.86
C LEU A 48 -14.49 -22.54 13.30
N ARG A 49 -13.67 -23.60 13.26
CA ARG A 49 -12.23 -23.45 13.45
C ARG A 49 -11.63 -22.75 12.23
N TYR A 50 -10.87 -21.68 12.45
CA TYR A 50 -10.18 -20.99 11.35
C TYR A 50 -9.27 -21.98 10.60
N PRO A 51 -9.49 -22.23 9.30
CA PRO A 51 -8.74 -23.24 8.58
C PRO A 51 -7.26 -22.85 8.45
N PRO A 52 -6.30 -23.72 8.82
CA PRO A 52 -4.87 -23.37 8.76
C PRO A 52 -4.39 -23.00 7.35
N TRP A 53 -4.96 -23.61 6.30
CA TRP A 53 -4.61 -23.33 4.91
C TRP A 53 -5.01 -21.92 4.47
N LEU A 54 -6.02 -21.32 5.12
CA LEU A 54 -6.49 -19.99 4.79
C LEU A 54 -5.47 -18.92 5.19
N GLY A 55 -4.70 -19.15 6.26
CA GLY A 55 -3.63 -18.26 6.73
C GLY A 55 -4.03 -16.79 6.63
N TYR A 56 -3.25 -16.00 5.90
CA TYR A 56 -3.49 -14.57 5.63
C TYR A 56 -4.11 -14.28 4.24
N TYR A 57 -4.63 -15.28 3.52
CA TYR A 57 -5.23 -15.06 2.20
C TYR A 57 -6.44 -14.10 2.22
N PRO A 58 -7.34 -14.11 3.23
CA PRO A 58 -8.42 -13.12 3.29
C PRO A 58 -7.89 -11.70 3.42
N ALA A 59 -6.89 -11.48 4.28
CA ALA A 59 -6.25 -10.17 4.43
C ALA A 59 -5.57 -9.73 3.13
N LEU A 60 -4.91 -10.64 2.41
CA LEU A 60 -4.33 -10.38 1.10
C LEU A 60 -5.39 -10.00 0.06
N ALA A 61 -6.52 -10.72 0.03
CA ALA A 61 -7.63 -10.42 -0.88
C ALA A 61 -8.23 -9.04 -0.59
N PHE A 62 -8.44 -8.69 0.68
CA PHE A 62 -8.86 -7.34 1.05
C PHE A 62 -7.82 -6.30 0.68
N TYR A 63 -6.52 -6.60 0.83
CA TYR A 63 -5.46 -5.68 0.45
C TYR A 63 -5.47 -5.42 -1.06
N MET A 64 -5.58 -6.48 -1.86
CA MET A 64 -5.69 -6.40 -3.30
C MET A 64 -6.91 -5.59 -3.74
N ALA A 65 -8.07 -5.82 -3.12
CA ALA A 65 -9.28 -5.03 -3.38
C ALA A 65 -9.12 -3.57 -2.96
N PHE A 66 -8.44 -3.31 -1.83
CA PHE A 66 -8.16 -1.97 -1.34
C PHE A 66 -7.26 -1.19 -2.31
N ILE A 67 -6.16 -1.78 -2.78
CA ILE A 67 -5.29 -1.15 -3.78
C ILE A 67 -6.01 -1.01 -5.13
N TRP A 68 -6.76 -2.01 -5.56
CA TRP A 68 -7.54 -1.91 -6.80
C TRP A 68 -8.52 -0.73 -6.75
N LEU A 69 -9.19 -0.54 -5.61
CA LEU A 69 -10.06 0.61 -5.36
C LEU A 69 -9.28 1.94 -5.32
N GLU A 70 -8.08 1.94 -4.76
CA GLU A 70 -7.21 3.12 -4.72
C GLU A 70 -6.76 3.58 -6.12
N LEU A 71 -6.36 2.62 -6.97
CA LEU A 71 -5.78 2.90 -8.28
C LEU A 71 -6.83 3.13 -9.37
N PHE A 72 -7.92 2.36 -9.36
CA PHE A 72 -8.90 2.35 -10.44
C PHE A 72 -10.30 2.79 -9.98
N GLY A 73 -10.54 2.87 -8.66
CA GLY A 73 -11.86 3.12 -8.11
C GLY A 73 -12.26 4.59 -8.15
N GLN A 74 -13.31 4.91 -8.91
CA GLN A 74 -14.04 6.16 -8.75
C GLN A 74 -15.05 6.02 -7.61
N ALA A 75 -14.60 6.21 -6.37
CA ALA A 75 -15.42 6.03 -5.17
C ALA A 75 -15.83 7.38 -4.55
N PRO A 76 -16.91 8.04 -5.00
CA PRO A 76 -17.42 9.23 -4.30
C PRO A 76 -17.80 8.88 -2.85
N PRO A 77 -17.98 9.88 -1.96
CA PRO A 77 -18.16 9.64 -0.53
C PRO A 77 -19.24 8.61 -0.17
N ARG A 78 -20.37 8.59 -0.90
CA ARG A 78 -21.45 7.62 -0.71
C ARG A 78 -21.00 6.18 -1.04
N THR A 79 -20.36 6.00 -2.19
CA THR A 79 -19.84 4.69 -2.62
C THR A 79 -18.77 4.19 -1.66
N LEU A 80 -17.84 5.06 -1.24
CA LEU A 80 -16.82 4.71 -0.24
C LEU A 80 -17.48 4.31 1.09
N GLY A 81 -18.49 5.05 1.55
CA GLY A 81 -19.24 4.71 2.75
C GLY A 81 -19.92 3.34 2.67
N LEU A 82 -20.53 3.01 1.52
CA LEU A 82 -21.12 1.69 1.29
C LEU A 82 -20.07 0.58 1.30
N ILE A 83 -18.92 0.79 0.66
CA ILE A 83 -17.80 -0.17 0.66
C ILE A 83 -17.31 -0.41 2.10
N LEU A 84 -17.14 0.66 2.89
CA LEU A 84 -16.73 0.54 4.29
C LEU A 84 -17.79 -0.15 5.17
N LEU A 85 -19.07 0.05 4.87
CA LEU A 85 -20.16 -0.67 5.54
C LEU A 85 -20.10 -2.16 5.22
N VAL A 86 -19.96 -2.54 3.94
CA VAL A 86 -19.81 -3.94 3.51
C VAL A 86 -18.56 -4.55 4.16
N TYR A 87 -17.43 -3.84 4.13
CA TYR A 87 -16.20 -4.25 4.82
C TYR A 87 -16.44 -4.48 6.32
N SER A 88 -17.21 -3.62 6.98
CA SER A 88 -17.55 -3.76 8.39
C SER A 88 -18.40 -5.00 8.67
N ILE A 89 -19.43 -5.23 7.85
CA ILE A 89 -20.30 -6.42 7.96
C ILE A 89 -19.49 -7.69 7.79
N VAL A 90 -18.62 -7.75 6.77
CA VAL A 90 -17.78 -8.93 6.50
C VAL A 90 -16.83 -9.20 7.67
N ASN A 91 -16.24 -8.17 8.28
CA ASN A 91 -15.35 -8.34 9.43
C ASN A 91 -16.07 -8.82 10.69
N ILE A 92 -17.25 -8.28 10.99
CA ILE A 92 -18.06 -8.70 12.14
C ILE A 92 -18.56 -10.14 11.92
N ALA A 93 -19.03 -10.47 10.72
CA ALA A 93 -19.46 -11.82 10.37
C ALA A 93 -18.30 -12.84 10.44
N GLY A 94 -17.13 -12.47 9.90
CA GLY A 94 -15.92 -13.29 9.98
C GLY A 94 -15.47 -13.53 11.42
N ALA A 95 -15.49 -12.50 12.25
CA ALA A 95 -15.22 -12.62 13.69
C ALA A 95 -16.24 -13.51 14.42
N ALA A 96 -17.53 -13.44 14.06
CA ALA A 96 -18.57 -14.28 14.65
C ALA A 96 -18.45 -15.75 14.23
N LEU A 97 -17.98 -16.03 13.01
CA LEU A 97 -17.80 -17.38 12.49
C LEU A 97 -16.53 -18.04 13.03
N PHE A 98 -15.38 -17.37 12.94
CA PHE A 98 -14.06 -17.95 13.22
C PHE A 98 -13.47 -17.56 14.58
N GLY A 99 -14.18 -16.71 15.33
CA GLY A 99 -13.71 -16.10 16.56
C GLY A 99 -12.94 -14.80 16.31
N ARG A 100 -13.19 -13.80 17.15
CA ARG A 100 -12.60 -12.46 17.01
C ARG A 100 -11.07 -12.49 16.95
N ASP A 101 -10.43 -13.29 17.80
CA ASP A 101 -8.97 -13.26 17.95
C ASP A 101 -8.26 -13.89 16.75
N ALA A 102 -8.83 -14.95 16.17
CA ALA A 102 -8.32 -15.54 14.94
C ALA A 102 -8.53 -14.61 13.74
N TRP A 103 -9.72 -14.02 13.61
CA TRP A 103 -10.08 -13.15 12.49
C TRP A 103 -9.21 -11.88 12.44
N PHE A 104 -9.13 -11.12 13.54
CA PHE A 104 -8.29 -9.90 13.57
C PHE A 104 -6.79 -10.21 13.58
N ARG A 105 -6.39 -11.46 13.89
CA ARG A 105 -5.00 -11.88 13.72
C ARG A 105 -4.66 -12.13 12.25
N GLN A 106 -5.52 -12.76 11.46
CA GLN A 106 -5.09 -13.32 10.16
C GLN A 106 -5.87 -12.80 8.95
N ALA A 107 -7.11 -12.37 9.12
CA ALA A 107 -8.04 -12.10 8.01
C ALA A 107 -8.33 -10.61 7.77
N GLU A 108 -8.31 -9.77 8.82
CA GLU A 108 -8.62 -8.34 8.66
C GLU A 108 -7.41 -7.56 8.14
N LEU A 109 -7.61 -6.79 7.06
CA LEU A 109 -6.55 -6.10 6.33
C LEU A 109 -5.72 -5.18 7.23
N PHE A 110 -6.36 -4.22 7.90
CA PHE A 110 -5.65 -3.17 8.61
C PHE A 110 -4.91 -3.73 9.83
N SER A 111 -5.49 -4.74 10.51
CA SER A 111 -4.83 -5.45 11.61
C SER A 111 -3.58 -6.20 11.17
N VAL A 112 -3.58 -6.81 9.99
CA VAL A 112 -2.41 -7.51 9.47
C VAL A 112 -1.37 -6.50 8.98
N PHE A 113 -1.79 -5.55 8.15
CA PHE A 113 -0.93 -4.54 7.55
C PHE A 113 -0.24 -3.68 8.62
N LEU A 114 -1.01 -3.05 9.52
CA LEU A 114 -0.48 -2.13 10.52
C LEU A 114 0.36 -2.86 11.58
N ARG A 115 0.07 -4.13 11.88
CA ARG A 115 0.92 -4.94 12.75
C ARG A 115 2.28 -5.26 12.11
N LEU A 116 2.33 -5.49 10.79
CA LEU A 116 3.59 -5.64 10.07
C LEU A 116 4.39 -4.34 10.08
N ILE A 117 3.74 -3.21 9.84
CA ILE A 117 4.37 -1.88 9.89
C ILE A 117 4.85 -1.55 11.31
N ALA A 118 4.10 -1.91 12.34
CA ALA A 118 4.50 -1.73 13.74
C ALA A 118 5.78 -2.50 14.13
N LYS A 119 6.17 -3.56 13.38
CA LYS A 119 7.46 -4.23 13.59
C LYS A 119 8.66 -3.31 13.29
N ILE A 120 8.47 -2.23 12.53
CA ILE A 120 9.47 -1.21 12.25
C ILE A 120 9.64 -0.25 13.43
N SER A 121 8.60 -0.06 14.26
CA SER A 121 8.61 0.97 15.29
C SER A 121 9.63 0.71 16.42
N PRO A 122 10.26 1.78 16.95
CA PRO A 122 11.04 1.72 18.18
C PRO A 122 10.19 1.42 19.43
N PHE A 123 8.87 1.61 19.39
CA PHE A 123 7.98 1.35 20.52
C PHE A 123 7.23 0.02 20.33
N GLU A 124 7.36 -0.86 21.31
CA GLU A 124 6.62 -2.12 21.37
C GLU A 124 5.66 -2.09 22.56
N TYR A 125 4.35 -2.11 22.26
CA TYR A 125 3.32 -2.21 23.28
C TYR A 125 2.90 -3.67 23.46
N ARG A 126 3.32 -4.30 24.56
CA ARG A 126 2.82 -5.62 24.95
C ARG A 126 1.64 -5.45 25.89
N ARG A 127 0.45 -5.84 25.45
CA ARG A 127 -0.68 -6.01 26.36
C ARG A 127 -0.37 -7.13 27.35
N GLY A 128 -0.70 -6.92 28.62
CA GLY A 128 -0.73 -7.99 29.61
C GLY A 128 -1.66 -9.10 29.11
N GLN A 129 -1.19 -10.34 29.12
CA GLN A 129 -1.95 -11.48 28.59
C GLN A 129 -2.99 -11.98 29.60
N ALA A 130 -2.82 -11.63 30.88
CA ALA A 130 -3.74 -11.97 31.97
C ALA A 130 -4.53 -10.74 32.46
N SER A 131 -5.76 -10.99 32.93
CA SER A 131 -6.59 -9.97 33.59
C SER A 131 -5.86 -9.42 34.82
N GLY A 132 -5.36 -8.19 34.73
CA GLY A 132 -4.60 -7.52 35.80
C GLY A 132 -3.13 -7.21 35.49
N GLU A 133 -2.55 -7.75 34.42
CA GLU A 133 -1.20 -7.36 34.01
C GLU A 133 -1.20 -6.00 33.31
N ARG A 134 -0.45 -5.04 33.85
CA ARG A 134 -0.22 -3.75 33.19
C ARG A 134 0.54 -3.98 31.88
N GLY A 135 0.03 -3.40 30.80
CA GLY A 135 0.72 -3.39 29.51
C GLY A 135 2.12 -2.80 29.68
N ARG A 136 3.13 -3.43 29.08
CA ARG A 136 4.52 -2.99 29.14
C ARG A 136 4.89 -2.33 27.83
N LEU A 137 5.36 -1.08 27.92
CA LEU A 137 6.00 -0.38 26.82
C LEU A 137 7.48 -0.74 26.82
N ARG A 138 7.98 -1.32 25.73
CA ARG A 138 9.39 -1.63 25.54
C ARG A 138 9.94 -0.75 24.43
N LEU A 139 11.03 -0.03 24.73
CA LEU A 139 11.81 0.67 23.72
C LEU A 139 12.79 -0.33 23.08
N ARG A 140 12.83 -0.33 21.76
CA ARG A 140 13.78 -1.10 20.93
C ARG A 140 14.34 -0.20 19.84
N GLN A 141 15.45 -0.62 19.24
CA GLN A 141 15.93 0.05 18.04
C GLN A 141 14.92 -0.13 16.89
N PRO A 142 14.71 0.89 16.04
CA PRO A 142 13.84 0.76 14.86
C PRO A 142 14.23 -0.45 14.00
N PHE A 143 13.25 -1.03 13.30
CA PHE A 143 13.38 -2.18 12.39
C PHE A 143 13.78 -3.53 13.02
N ILE A 144 14.36 -3.56 14.22
CA ILE A 144 14.78 -4.83 14.88
C ILE A 144 13.60 -5.75 15.20
N GLY A 145 12.38 -5.21 15.32
CA GLY A 145 11.17 -6.04 15.49
C GLY A 145 10.90 -7.00 14.32
N LEU A 146 11.51 -6.76 13.15
CA LEU A 146 11.40 -7.63 11.97
C LEU A 146 12.25 -8.91 12.08
N LEU A 147 13.29 -8.92 12.93
CA LEU A 147 14.19 -10.07 13.12
C LEU A 147 13.68 -11.06 14.18
N GLN A 148 12.72 -10.66 15.02
CA GLN A 148 12.30 -11.46 16.17
C GLN A 148 11.52 -12.72 15.79
N GLU A 149 10.74 -12.66 14.71
CA GLU A 149 9.87 -13.75 14.29
C GLU A 149 9.86 -13.82 12.76
N PRO A 150 10.11 -15.00 12.15
CA PRO A 150 9.95 -15.18 10.71
C PRO A 150 8.47 -15.17 10.32
N ALA A 151 8.18 -15.12 9.01
CA ALA A 151 6.81 -15.29 8.55
C ALA A 151 6.30 -16.70 8.90
N ASP A 152 5.15 -16.78 9.56
CA ASP A 152 4.55 -18.04 10.03
C ASP A 152 3.80 -18.80 8.93
N HIS A 153 3.42 -18.12 7.83
CA HIS A 153 2.70 -18.73 6.72
C HIS A 153 3.09 -18.15 5.36
N PHE A 154 2.93 -18.95 4.30
CA PHE A 154 3.27 -18.54 2.92
C PHE A 154 2.43 -17.37 2.41
N SER A 155 1.16 -17.30 2.81
CA SER A 155 0.31 -16.15 2.46
C SER A 155 0.76 -14.84 3.10
N LEU A 156 1.49 -14.87 4.22
CA LEU A 156 2.07 -13.65 4.80
C LEU A 156 3.28 -13.17 3.99
N LEU A 157 4.09 -14.10 3.45
CA LEU A 157 5.14 -13.76 2.48
C LEU A 157 4.52 -13.12 1.22
N LEU A 158 3.47 -13.71 0.65
CA LEU A 158 2.74 -13.12 -0.47
C LEU A 158 2.16 -11.75 -0.13
N PHE A 159 1.67 -11.55 1.09
CA PHE A 159 1.20 -10.25 1.57
C PHE A 159 2.31 -9.20 1.56
N VAL A 160 3.49 -9.51 2.09
CA VAL A 160 4.65 -8.61 2.07
C VAL A 160 5.12 -8.32 0.65
N LEU A 161 5.14 -9.34 -0.23
CA LEU A 161 5.47 -9.15 -1.64
C LEU A 161 4.41 -8.30 -2.36
N PHE A 162 3.14 -8.40 -1.97
CA PHE A 162 2.11 -7.52 -2.50
C PHE A 162 2.30 -6.08 -2.03
N MET A 163 2.67 -5.83 -0.77
CA MET A 163 3.01 -4.47 -0.29
C MET A 163 4.09 -3.81 -1.17
N LEU A 164 5.10 -4.58 -1.57
CA LEU A 164 6.18 -4.10 -2.43
C LEU A 164 5.71 -3.93 -3.89
N SER A 165 5.09 -4.96 -4.44
CA SER A 165 4.72 -5.01 -5.87
C SER A 165 3.56 -4.08 -6.22
N SER A 166 2.61 -3.85 -5.32
CA SER A 166 1.47 -2.95 -5.54
C SER A 166 1.93 -1.49 -5.69
N THR A 167 2.85 -1.05 -4.85
CA THR A 167 3.41 0.31 -4.92
C THR A 167 4.30 0.46 -6.17
N ALA A 168 5.08 -0.57 -6.51
CA ALA A 168 5.86 -0.57 -7.74
C ALA A 168 4.97 -0.55 -8.98
N PHE A 169 3.85 -1.27 -8.95
CA PHE A 169 2.84 -1.24 -9.99
C PHE A 169 2.25 0.16 -10.12
N ASP A 170 1.85 0.79 -9.01
CA ASP A 170 1.34 2.17 -8.99
C ASP A 170 2.24 3.14 -9.76
N GLY A 171 3.54 3.12 -9.43
CA GLY A 171 4.52 3.96 -10.12
C GLY A 171 4.72 3.60 -11.60
N VAL A 172 4.57 2.34 -12.00
CA VAL A 172 4.81 1.87 -13.37
C VAL A 172 3.63 2.13 -14.29
N HIS A 173 2.39 1.90 -13.84
CA HIS A 173 1.22 1.92 -14.74
C HIS A 173 0.93 3.31 -15.31
N GLU A 174 1.34 4.35 -14.59
CA GLU A 174 1.26 5.76 -15.01
C GLU A 174 2.34 6.18 -16.04
N THR A 175 3.32 5.30 -16.32
CA THR A 175 4.45 5.65 -17.18
C THR A 175 4.17 5.44 -18.67
N ARG A 176 4.79 6.28 -19.51
CA ARG A 176 4.69 6.16 -20.97
C ARG A 176 5.10 4.78 -21.50
N PRO A 177 6.19 4.13 -21.05
CA PRO A 177 6.54 2.79 -21.53
C PRO A 177 5.45 1.75 -21.26
N TRP A 178 4.76 1.85 -20.12
CA TRP A 178 3.66 0.95 -19.78
C TRP A 178 2.47 1.10 -20.73
N VAL A 179 2.03 2.34 -20.93
CA VAL A 179 0.95 2.67 -21.89
C VAL A 179 1.31 2.19 -23.30
N LEU A 180 2.56 2.42 -23.73
CA LEU A 180 3.04 1.98 -25.04
C LEU A 180 3.12 0.46 -25.18
N LEU A 181 3.41 -0.28 -24.10
CA LEU A 181 3.44 -1.74 -24.12
C LEU A 181 2.08 -2.29 -24.59
N PHE A 182 0.99 -1.75 -24.06
CA PHE A 182 -0.34 -2.15 -24.49
C PHE A 182 -0.68 -1.61 -25.88
N TRP A 183 -0.64 -0.29 -26.08
CA TRP A 183 -1.17 0.33 -27.29
C TRP A 183 -0.33 0.11 -28.56
N LYS A 184 0.99 -0.08 -28.43
CA LYS A 184 1.86 -0.42 -29.58
C LYS A 184 2.19 -1.91 -29.67
N GLY A 185 2.19 -2.63 -28.56
CA GLY A 185 2.53 -4.05 -28.53
C GLY A 185 1.32 -4.96 -28.69
N ILE A 186 0.34 -4.83 -27.78
CA ILE A 186 -0.80 -5.75 -27.64
C ILE A 186 -1.94 -5.36 -28.58
N TYR A 187 -2.34 -4.08 -28.57
CA TYR A 187 -3.48 -3.56 -29.34
C TYR A 187 -3.42 -3.90 -30.84
N PRO A 188 -2.30 -3.73 -31.56
CA PRO A 188 -2.24 -4.06 -32.99
C PRO A 188 -2.37 -5.55 -33.29
N GLN A 189 -2.11 -6.43 -32.32
CA GLN A 189 -2.36 -7.86 -32.49
C GLN A 189 -3.83 -8.19 -32.27
N LEU A 190 -4.47 -7.58 -31.27
CA LEU A 190 -5.89 -7.79 -30.99
C LEU A 190 -6.78 -7.32 -32.14
N THR A 191 -6.48 -6.16 -32.74
CA THR A 191 -7.28 -5.61 -33.86
C THR A 191 -7.20 -6.44 -35.14
N ARG A 192 -6.18 -7.30 -35.29
CA ARG A 192 -6.09 -8.24 -36.42
C ARG A 192 -7.13 -9.36 -36.33
N PHE A 193 -7.55 -9.71 -35.12
CA PHE A 193 -8.48 -10.81 -34.86
C PHE A 193 -9.88 -10.31 -34.47
N ILE A 194 -9.98 -9.11 -33.91
CA ILE A 194 -11.20 -8.55 -33.35
C ILE A 194 -11.44 -7.17 -33.98
N ALA A 195 -12.48 -7.05 -34.80
CA ALA A 195 -12.92 -5.77 -35.35
C ALA A 195 -13.96 -5.14 -34.42
N GLN A 196 -13.53 -4.24 -33.53
CA GLN A 196 -14.37 -3.54 -32.57
C GLN A 196 -14.01 -2.05 -32.48
N PRO A 197 -14.87 -1.19 -31.92
CA PRO A 197 -14.56 0.22 -31.70
C PRO A 197 -13.38 0.43 -30.74
N TYR A 198 -12.75 1.60 -30.79
CA TYR A 198 -11.62 1.94 -29.92
C TYR A 198 -11.95 1.81 -28.42
N LEU A 199 -13.15 2.22 -28.00
CA LEU A 199 -13.59 2.15 -26.59
C LEU A 199 -13.59 0.72 -26.05
N PHE A 200 -13.93 -0.28 -26.87
CA PHE A 200 -13.83 -1.69 -26.45
C PHE A 200 -12.39 -2.09 -26.08
N PHE A 201 -11.39 -1.55 -26.77
CA PHE A 201 -9.98 -1.80 -26.44
C PHE A 201 -9.49 -0.99 -25.24
N VAL A 202 -10.16 0.12 -24.91
CA VAL A 202 -9.94 0.85 -23.66
C VAL A 202 -10.40 0.00 -22.47
N ASP A 203 -11.55 -0.66 -22.57
CA ASP A 203 -12.01 -1.60 -21.54
C ASP A 203 -11.02 -2.76 -21.34
N ILE A 204 -10.55 -3.36 -22.46
CA ILE A 204 -9.52 -4.42 -22.40
C ILE A 204 -8.22 -3.89 -21.78
N TYR A 205 -7.85 -2.62 -22.03
CA TYR A 205 -6.69 -2.02 -21.40
C TYR A 205 -6.83 -1.96 -19.88
N TYR A 206 -8.01 -1.58 -19.35
CA TYR A 206 -8.29 -1.61 -17.92
C TYR A 206 -8.29 -3.03 -17.35
N ASP A 207 -8.92 -4.00 -18.02
CA ASP A 207 -8.90 -5.40 -17.62
C ASP A 207 -7.47 -5.96 -17.57
N TRP A 208 -6.64 -5.59 -18.55
CA TRP A 208 -5.22 -5.95 -18.58
C TRP A 208 -4.47 -5.34 -17.39
N GLN A 209 -4.70 -4.06 -17.07
CA GLN A 209 -4.10 -3.42 -15.91
C GLN A 209 -4.51 -4.09 -14.60
N TRP A 210 -5.79 -4.44 -14.44
CA TRP A 210 -6.27 -5.16 -13.26
C TRP A 210 -5.62 -6.53 -13.15
N ALA A 211 -5.54 -7.28 -14.25
CA ALA A 211 -4.85 -8.57 -14.28
C ALA A 211 -3.37 -8.43 -13.90
N MET A 212 -2.68 -7.39 -14.39
CA MET A 212 -1.28 -7.13 -14.03
C MET A 212 -1.11 -6.77 -12.55
N LEU A 213 -2.02 -6.00 -11.96
CA LEU A 213 -2.02 -5.70 -10.52
C LEU A 213 -2.14 -6.99 -9.70
N PHE A 214 -3.12 -7.85 -10.01
CA PHE A 214 -3.33 -9.11 -9.26
C PHE A 214 -2.23 -10.15 -9.53
N LEU A 215 -1.57 -10.10 -10.68
CA LEU A 215 -0.43 -10.96 -11.02
C LEU A 215 0.90 -10.48 -10.40
N SER A 216 1.01 -9.19 -10.10
CA SER A 216 2.25 -8.57 -9.60
C SER A 216 2.91 -9.27 -8.39
N PRO A 217 2.21 -9.74 -7.33
CA PRO A 217 2.89 -10.40 -6.21
C PRO A 217 3.46 -11.76 -6.60
N PHE A 218 2.90 -12.44 -7.60
CA PHE A 218 3.42 -13.72 -8.09
C PHE A 218 4.67 -13.53 -8.95
N LEU A 219 4.75 -12.44 -9.71
CA LEU A 219 5.98 -12.06 -10.42
C LEU A 219 7.11 -11.75 -9.43
N TYR A 220 6.81 -10.94 -8.40
CA TYR A 220 7.78 -10.64 -7.35
C TYR A 220 8.16 -11.88 -6.53
N LEU A 221 7.21 -12.79 -6.28
CA LEU A 221 7.49 -14.08 -5.67
C LEU A 221 8.44 -14.92 -6.51
N ALA A 222 8.22 -15.01 -7.83
CA ALA A 222 9.09 -15.79 -8.71
C ALA A 222 10.53 -15.26 -8.70
N ILE A 223 10.70 -13.93 -8.78
CA ILE A 223 12.01 -13.29 -8.69
C ILE A 223 12.62 -13.55 -7.31
N TYR A 224 11.86 -13.31 -6.23
CA TYR A 224 12.33 -13.53 -4.87
C TYR A 224 12.79 -14.99 -4.64
N LEU A 225 11.97 -15.97 -5.02
CA LEU A 225 12.29 -17.38 -4.89
C LEU A 225 13.50 -17.78 -5.75
N LEU A 226 13.68 -17.18 -6.93
CA LEU A 226 14.88 -17.39 -7.75
C LEU A 226 16.14 -16.97 -6.97
N PHE A 227 16.13 -15.81 -6.33
CA PHE A 227 17.29 -15.33 -5.56
C PHE A 227 17.51 -16.13 -4.27
N VAL A 228 16.45 -16.56 -3.58
CA VAL A 228 16.56 -17.47 -2.43
C VAL A 228 17.09 -18.84 -2.88
N TRP A 229 16.70 -19.31 -4.07
CA TRP A 229 17.22 -20.56 -4.64
C TRP A 229 18.70 -20.45 -5.01
N ILE A 230 19.13 -19.35 -5.63
CA ILE A 230 20.55 -19.06 -5.89
C ILE A 230 21.32 -19.03 -4.57
N MET A 231 20.80 -18.34 -3.55
CA MET A 231 21.38 -18.34 -2.19
C MET A 231 21.52 -19.75 -1.64
N LYS A 232 20.49 -20.59 -1.76
CA LYS A 232 20.53 -21.99 -1.30
C LYS A 232 21.65 -22.77 -1.97
N ILE A 233 21.83 -22.63 -3.29
CA ILE A 233 22.88 -23.29 -4.05
C ILE A 233 24.26 -22.81 -3.62
N VAL A 234 24.46 -21.50 -3.59
CA VAL A 234 25.75 -20.86 -3.26
C VAL A 234 26.19 -21.17 -1.83
N THR A 235 25.24 -21.32 -0.90
CA THR A 235 25.52 -21.66 0.51
C THR A 235 25.64 -23.16 0.76
N GLY A 236 25.20 -24.01 -0.16
CA GLY A 236 25.07 -25.46 0.06
C GLY A 236 24.10 -25.81 1.21
N SER A 237 23.06 -24.99 1.41
CA SER A 237 22.14 -25.14 2.54
C SER A 237 21.23 -26.36 2.40
N GLN A 238 21.07 -27.11 3.49
CA GLN A 238 20.14 -28.25 3.58
C GLN A 238 18.69 -27.81 3.88
N ARG A 239 18.45 -26.53 4.21
CA ARG A 239 17.10 -26.03 4.51
C ARG A 239 16.23 -26.04 3.26
N SER A 240 14.92 -26.17 3.46
CA SER A 240 13.97 -26.10 2.34
C SER A 240 13.94 -24.66 1.76
N LEU A 241 13.61 -24.54 0.47
CA LEU A 241 13.48 -23.22 -0.17
C LEU A 241 12.39 -22.38 0.51
N ARG A 242 11.30 -23.05 0.93
CA ARG A 242 10.18 -22.43 1.64
C ARG A 242 10.63 -21.85 2.99
N ASP A 243 11.39 -22.60 3.78
CA ASP A 243 11.81 -22.13 5.10
C ASP A 243 12.72 -20.90 4.99
N LEU A 244 13.66 -20.92 4.04
CA LEU A 244 14.50 -19.75 3.74
C LEU A 244 13.65 -18.56 3.29
N ALA A 245 12.71 -18.77 2.36
CA ALA A 245 11.83 -17.70 1.88
C ALA A 245 10.98 -17.08 3.00
N LEU A 246 10.49 -17.88 3.96
CA LEU A 246 9.74 -17.37 5.11
C LEU A 246 10.62 -16.61 6.10
N GLN A 247 11.87 -17.04 6.26
CA GLN A 247 12.82 -16.45 7.19
C GLN A 247 13.33 -15.08 6.72
N PHE A 248 13.51 -14.90 5.41
CA PHE A 248 13.92 -13.63 4.81
C PHE A 248 12.73 -12.75 4.39
N ALA A 249 11.48 -13.17 4.59
CA ALA A 249 10.30 -12.43 4.12
C ALA A 249 10.27 -10.98 4.66
N PHE A 250 10.50 -10.82 5.97
CA PHE A 250 10.39 -9.52 6.64
C PHE A 250 11.55 -8.57 6.37
N SER A 251 12.66 -9.05 5.79
CA SER A 251 13.73 -8.14 5.34
C SER A 251 13.31 -7.29 4.14
N LEU A 252 12.18 -7.60 3.48
CA LEU A 252 11.62 -6.81 2.37
C LEU A 252 10.73 -5.66 2.84
N ILE A 253 10.22 -5.71 4.08
CA ILE A 253 9.28 -4.71 4.62
C ILE A 253 9.86 -3.29 4.62
N PRO A 254 11.14 -3.03 4.99
CA PRO A 254 11.65 -1.66 4.98
C PRO A 254 11.67 -1.04 3.58
N ILE A 255 11.99 -1.81 2.53
CA ILE A 255 11.91 -1.31 1.15
C ILE A 255 10.45 -1.01 0.77
N ALA A 256 9.53 -1.94 1.04
CA ALA A 256 8.12 -1.73 0.72
C ALA A 256 7.57 -0.47 1.41
N PHE A 257 7.87 -0.30 2.70
CA PHE A 257 7.45 0.85 3.49
C PHE A 257 8.05 2.15 2.97
N VAL A 258 9.37 2.21 2.77
CA VAL A 258 10.01 3.45 2.36
C VAL A 258 9.68 3.82 0.92
N TYR A 259 9.47 2.84 0.05
CA TYR A 259 8.99 3.10 -1.31
C TYR A 259 7.58 3.69 -1.30
N ASN A 260 6.68 3.19 -0.45
CA ASN A 260 5.36 3.79 -0.21
C ASN A 260 5.46 5.23 0.30
N VAL A 261 6.31 5.50 1.31
CA VAL A 261 6.57 6.87 1.80
C VAL A 261 7.07 7.75 0.66
N THR A 262 8.05 7.28 -0.10
CA THR A 262 8.67 8.02 -1.21
C THR A 262 7.64 8.41 -2.28
N HIS A 263 6.68 7.55 -2.56
CA HIS A 263 5.66 7.77 -3.57
C HIS A 263 4.58 8.76 -3.09
N TYR A 264 4.12 8.62 -1.84
CA TYR A 264 2.96 9.38 -1.35
C TYR A 264 3.28 10.56 -0.41
N TYR A 265 4.55 10.81 -0.06
CA TYR A 265 4.83 11.90 0.88
C TYR A 265 4.48 13.29 0.32
N THR A 266 4.63 13.51 -1.00
CA THR A 266 4.25 14.79 -1.63
C THR A 266 2.75 15.02 -1.51
N LEU A 267 1.94 13.96 -1.66
CA LEU A 267 0.49 13.99 -1.46
C LEU A 267 0.15 14.31 0.01
N LEU A 268 0.81 13.65 0.96
CA LEU A 268 0.59 13.88 2.38
C LEU A 268 0.93 15.32 2.79
N VAL A 269 2.10 15.82 2.38
CA VAL A 269 2.56 17.19 2.69
C VAL A 269 1.69 18.21 1.98
N GLY A 270 1.38 17.99 0.71
CA GLY A 270 0.51 18.87 -0.07
C GLY A 270 -0.87 19.03 0.56
N GLN A 271 -1.43 17.95 1.13
CA GLN A 271 -2.74 17.97 1.78
C GLN A 271 -2.70 18.26 3.29
N ALA A 272 -1.53 18.43 3.91
CA ALA A 272 -1.41 18.74 5.33
C ALA A 272 -2.25 19.95 5.79
N PRO A 273 -2.40 21.05 5.02
CA PRO A 273 -3.26 22.15 5.43
C PRO A 273 -4.75 21.77 5.47
N ALA A 274 -5.22 20.91 4.57
CA ALA A 274 -6.59 20.39 4.58
C ALA A 274 -6.82 19.41 5.75
N ILE A 275 -5.78 18.71 6.20
CA ILE A 275 -5.86 17.87 7.39
C ILE A 275 -6.17 18.72 8.63
N LEU A 276 -5.58 19.92 8.75
CA LEU A 276 -5.84 20.84 9.87
C LEU A 276 -7.27 21.36 9.91
N THR A 277 -7.91 21.58 8.76
CA THR A 277 -9.32 21.97 8.72
C THR A 277 -10.22 20.79 9.08
N MET A 278 -9.92 19.59 8.57
CA MET A 278 -10.67 18.37 8.86
C MET A 278 -10.58 17.93 10.33
N VAL A 279 -9.48 18.22 11.04
CA VAL A 279 -9.39 17.92 12.47
C VAL A 279 -10.30 18.84 13.30
N SER A 280 -10.54 20.07 12.85
CA SER A 280 -11.46 21.01 13.51
C SER A 280 -12.93 20.73 13.21
N ASP A 281 -13.25 20.25 12.00
CA ASP A 281 -14.59 19.79 11.61
C ASP A 281 -14.57 18.39 10.98
N PRO A 282 -14.37 17.32 11.79
CA PRO A 282 -14.19 15.96 11.27
C PRO A 282 -15.45 15.38 10.61
N PHE A 283 -16.62 15.87 10.98
CA PHE A 283 -17.90 15.40 10.46
C PHE A 283 -18.54 16.35 9.43
N GLY A 284 -17.96 17.53 9.21
CA GLY A 284 -18.52 18.52 8.29
C GLY A 284 -19.83 19.14 8.80
N ILE A 285 -20.04 19.19 10.13
CA ILE A 285 -21.27 19.68 10.76
C ILE A 285 -21.09 21.15 11.20
N GLY A 286 -19.95 21.78 10.86
CA GLY A 286 -19.63 23.15 11.23
C GLY A 286 -18.98 23.26 12.62
N TRP A 287 -18.35 22.19 13.10
CA TRP A 287 -17.55 22.28 14.32
C TRP A 287 -16.29 23.11 14.09
N ASP A 288 -15.82 23.80 15.12
CA ASP A 288 -14.53 24.48 15.09
C ASP A 288 -13.74 24.19 16.35
N LEU A 289 -13.37 22.92 16.53
CA LEU A 289 -12.74 22.43 17.75
C LEU A 289 -11.41 23.13 18.09
N PHE A 290 -10.68 23.62 17.06
CA PHE A 290 -9.37 24.26 17.24
C PHE A 290 -9.28 25.67 16.61
N GLY A 291 -10.39 26.28 16.20
CA GLY A 291 -10.37 27.62 15.59
C GLY A 291 -9.87 27.64 14.14
N THR A 292 -9.75 26.49 13.48
CA THR A 292 -9.15 26.34 12.14
C THR A 292 -10.11 25.82 11.07
N ALA A 293 -11.37 25.54 11.39
CA ALA A 293 -12.33 24.95 10.44
C ALA A 293 -12.54 25.80 9.18
N HIS A 294 -12.46 27.13 9.31
CA HIS A 294 -12.62 28.08 8.21
C HIS A 294 -11.30 28.55 7.57
N THR A 295 -10.17 28.01 8.03
CA THR A 295 -8.85 28.40 7.53
C THR A 295 -8.55 27.64 6.24
N VAL A 296 -9.07 28.11 5.11
CA VAL A 296 -8.74 27.54 3.79
C VAL A 296 -7.30 27.91 3.45
N ARG A 297 -6.41 26.92 3.48
CA ARG A 297 -5.00 27.07 3.07
C ARG A 297 -4.78 26.32 1.76
N ALA A 298 -4.10 26.96 0.82
CA ALA A 298 -3.68 26.33 -0.42
C ALA A 298 -2.79 25.10 -0.13
N PRO A 299 -2.83 24.06 -0.97
CA PRO A 299 -1.92 22.93 -0.86
C PRO A 299 -0.46 23.37 -0.86
N ILE A 300 0.38 22.67 -0.09
CA ILE A 300 1.82 22.95 -0.06
C ILE A 300 2.44 22.43 -1.36
N ILE A 301 3.06 23.32 -2.14
CA ILE A 301 3.80 22.95 -3.35
C ILE A 301 5.28 22.78 -2.99
N LEU A 302 5.80 21.58 -3.19
CA LEU A 302 7.21 21.27 -2.97
C LEU A 302 8.03 21.51 -4.24
N LEU A 303 9.24 22.04 -4.10
CA LEU A 303 10.17 22.23 -5.21
C LEU A 303 10.61 20.87 -5.76
N ALA A 304 10.55 20.70 -7.08
CA ALA A 304 10.84 19.44 -7.76
C ALA A 304 12.24 18.86 -7.43
N ASP A 305 13.24 19.74 -7.31
CA ASP A 305 14.62 19.35 -6.96
C ASP A 305 14.73 18.80 -5.53
N GLY A 306 14.09 19.48 -4.57
CA GLY A 306 13.99 18.99 -3.19
C GLY A 306 13.21 17.69 -3.09
N VAL A 307 12.20 17.51 -3.94
CA VAL A 307 11.44 16.26 -4.02
C VAL A 307 12.32 15.10 -4.46
N TRP A 308 13.03 15.29 -5.56
CA TRP A 308 13.95 14.30 -6.11
C TRP A 308 15.00 13.85 -5.07
N HIS A 309 15.69 14.79 -4.42
CA HIS A 309 16.72 14.47 -3.43
C HIS A 309 16.16 13.75 -2.21
N THR A 310 14.98 14.16 -1.73
CA THR A 310 14.30 13.47 -0.62
C THR A 310 13.92 12.05 -0.99
N GLN A 311 13.38 11.85 -2.20
CA GLN A 311 12.97 10.53 -2.68
C GLN A 311 14.17 9.58 -2.82
N VAL A 312 15.26 10.04 -3.42
CA VAL A 312 16.50 9.26 -3.54
C VAL A 312 17.04 8.90 -2.16
N GLY A 313 17.13 9.86 -1.24
CA GLY A 313 17.61 9.64 0.13
C GLY A 313 16.79 8.60 0.89
N LEU A 314 15.46 8.69 0.79
CA LEU A 314 14.53 7.72 1.40
C LEU A 314 14.74 6.32 0.80
N ILE A 315 14.70 6.17 -0.53
CA ILE A 315 14.90 4.88 -1.19
C ILE A 315 16.21 4.22 -0.73
N LEU A 316 17.32 4.98 -0.72
CA LEU A 316 18.62 4.47 -0.29
C LEU A 316 18.58 4.01 1.17
N PHE A 317 17.98 4.79 2.07
CA PHE A 317 17.82 4.42 3.48
C PHE A 317 17.06 3.09 3.64
N GLY A 318 15.92 2.94 2.98
CA GLY A 318 15.13 1.70 3.04
C GLY A 318 15.89 0.47 2.56
N HIS A 319 16.71 0.61 1.52
CA HIS A 319 17.55 -0.47 1.00
C HIS A 319 18.70 -0.82 1.95
N ILE A 320 19.40 0.18 2.51
CA ILE A 320 20.47 -0.05 3.49
C ILE A 320 19.92 -0.84 4.69
N VAL A 321 18.78 -0.42 5.22
CA VAL A 321 18.11 -1.11 6.33
C VAL A 321 17.73 -2.54 5.93
N SER A 322 17.13 -2.75 4.75
CA SER A 322 16.73 -4.09 4.28
C SER A 322 17.91 -5.03 4.08
N VAL A 323 19.02 -4.54 3.49
CA VAL A 323 20.27 -5.30 3.34
C VAL A 323 20.86 -5.63 4.70
N TYR A 324 20.86 -4.68 5.64
CA TYR A 324 21.34 -4.91 7.00
C TYR A 324 20.51 -6.00 7.71
N LEU A 325 19.19 -5.94 7.65
CA LEU A 325 18.32 -6.97 8.23
C LEU A 325 18.54 -8.32 7.58
N ALA A 326 18.64 -8.38 6.25
CA ALA A 326 18.94 -9.62 5.54
C ALA A 326 20.34 -10.16 5.93
N HIS A 327 21.32 -9.29 6.13
CA HIS A 327 22.66 -9.68 6.59
C HIS A 327 22.61 -10.29 8.00
N VAL A 328 21.94 -9.65 8.95
CA VAL A 328 21.78 -10.19 10.31
C VAL A 328 21.04 -11.51 10.29
N GLN A 329 19.93 -11.60 9.55
CA GLN A 329 19.17 -12.84 9.39
C GLN A 329 20.03 -13.96 8.76
N ALA A 330 20.88 -13.63 7.78
CA ALA A 330 21.78 -14.60 7.17
C ALA A 330 22.83 -15.12 8.14
N LEU A 331 23.36 -14.29 9.03
CA LEU A 331 24.31 -14.72 10.06
C LEU A 331 23.67 -15.67 11.09
N GLU A 332 22.39 -15.44 11.44
CA GLU A 332 21.64 -16.35 12.31
C GLU A 332 21.34 -17.69 11.63
N VAL A 333 21.08 -17.68 10.32
CA VAL A 333 20.72 -18.88 9.55
C VAL A 333 21.94 -19.69 9.13
N PHE A 334 23.07 -19.02 8.85
CA PHE A 334 24.32 -19.60 8.36
C PHE A 334 25.49 -19.26 9.31
N PRO A 335 25.63 -19.95 10.46
CA PRO A 335 26.66 -19.64 11.45
C PRO A 335 28.10 -19.84 10.96
N LYS A 336 28.30 -20.62 9.89
CA LYS A 336 29.61 -20.86 9.29
C LYS A 336 30.01 -19.62 8.47
N GLY A 337 30.98 -18.84 8.96
CA GLY A 337 31.33 -17.51 8.45
C GLY A 337 31.49 -17.39 6.91
N LYS A 338 32.04 -18.41 6.23
CA LYS A 338 32.12 -18.39 4.75
C LYS A 338 30.74 -18.48 4.09
N GLN A 339 29.84 -19.33 4.59
CA GLN A 339 28.48 -19.47 4.05
C GLN A 339 27.66 -18.18 4.27
N GLY A 340 27.84 -17.52 5.42
CA GLY A 340 27.22 -16.23 5.71
C GLY A 340 27.56 -15.17 4.66
N VAL A 341 28.84 -15.01 4.31
CA VAL A 341 29.28 -14.04 3.29
C VAL A 341 28.75 -14.41 1.90
N TRP A 342 28.86 -15.68 1.49
CA TRP A 342 28.40 -16.14 0.19
C TRP A 342 26.88 -16.03 0.01
N SER A 343 26.10 -16.16 1.10
CA SER A 343 24.64 -15.97 1.09
C SER A 343 24.21 -14.54 0.77
N GLN A 344 25.08 -13.56 1.02
CA GLN A 344 24.75 -12.14 0.92
C GLN A 344 24.85 -11.62 -0.51
N LEU A 345 25.71 -12.23 -1.34
CA LEU A 345 25.89 -11.77 -2.72
C LEU A 345 24.58 -11.82 -3.54
N PRO A 346 23.83 -12.94 -3.56
CA PRO A 346 22.56 -12.97 -4.29
C PRO A 346 21.55 -11.96 -3.76
N MET A 347 21.43 -11.81 -2.44
CA MET A 347 20.50 -10.84 -1.84
C MET A 347 20.92 -9.40 -2.13
N LEU A 348 22.21 -9.08 -2.07
CA LEU A 348 22.72 -7.77 -2.41
C LEU A 348 22.42 -7.43 -3.88
N VAL A 349 22.63 -8.39 -4.79
CA VAL A 349 22.29 -8.23 -6.21
C VAL A 349 20.80 -7.97 -6.40
N LEU A 350 19.92 -8.75 -5.74
CA LEU A 350 18.48 -8.50 -5.76
C LEU A 350 18.15 -7.09 -5.30
N MET A 351 18.74 -6.64 -4.18
CA MET A 351 18.49 -5.32 -3.63
C MET A 351 18.96 -4.21 -4.57
N VAL A 352 20.15 -4.33 -5.19
CA VAL A 352 20.65 -3.35 -6.16
C VAL A 352 19.76 -3.29 -7.40
N LEU A 353 19.28 -4.43 -7.89
CA LEU A 353 18.35 -4.48 -9.02
C LEU A 353 17.03 -3.77 -8.68
N LEU A 354 16.46 -4.04 -7.50
CA LEU A 354 15.25 -3.37 -7.03
C LEU A 354 15.44 -1.85 -6.91
N THR A 355 16.56 -1.38 -6.36
CA THR A 355 16.87 0.06 -6.30
C THR A 355 16.97 0.67 -7.70
N THR A 356 17.69 0.00 -8.60
CA THR A 356 17.91 0.50 -9.97
C THR A 356 16.59 0.61 -10.73
N ILE A 357 15.71 -0.39 -10.58
CA ILE A 357 14.37 -0.38 -11.15
C ILE A 357 13.53 0.73 -10.50
N GLY A 358 13.52 0.83 -9.18
CA GLY A 358 12.77 1.85 -8.45
C GLY A 358 13.14 3.29 -8.87
N LEU A 359 14.43 3.61 -8.90
CA LEU A 359 14.93 4.91 -9.35
C LEU A 359 14.63 5.18 -10.82
N ARG A 360 14.66 4.14 -11.66
CA ARG A 360 14.27 4.26 -13.07
C ARG A 360 12.79 4.58 -13.22
N ILE A 361 11.92 3.92 -12.45
CA ILE A 361 10.47 4.19 -12.49
C ILE A 361 10.20 5.67 -12.19
N LEU A 362 10.88 6.24 -11.18
CA LEU A 362 10.75 7.66 -10.83
C LEU A 362 11.21 8.63 -11.93
N SER A 363 12.14 8.22 -12.81
CA SER A 363 12.64 9.07 -13.89
C SER A 363 11.91 8.89 -15.22
N LEU A 364 10.98 7.92 -15.32
CA LEU A 364 10.23 7.69 -16.54
C LEU A 364 9.21 8.80 -16.78
N PRO A 365 8.98 9.19 -18.05
CA PRO A 365 7.97 10.19 -18.38
C PRO A 365 6.57 9.65 -18.07
N ILE A 366 5.80 10.44 -17.34
CA ILE A 366 4.40 10.15 -17.00
C ILE A 366 3.55 10.40 -18.25
N ALA A 367 2.65 9.46 -18.56
CA ALA A 367 1.73 9.57 -19.70
C ALA A 367 0.26 9.73 -19.28
N ALA A 368 -0.02 9.81 -17.96
CA ALA A 368 -1.35 9.63 -17.38
C ALA A 368 -1.92 8.28 -17.84
N GLY A 369 -1.62 7.23 -17.09
CA GLY A 369 -1.92 5.83 -17.40
C GLY A 369 -3.40 5.51 -17.60
N GLN A 370 -4.29 6.46 -17.26
CA GLN A 370 -5.73 6.38 -17.46
C GLN A 370 -6.17 7.16 -18.71
N VAL A 371 -6.88 6.47 -19.60
CA VAL A 371 -7.50 7.08 -20.78
C VAL A 371 -8.85 7.65 -20.34
N GLN A 372 -8.95 8.97 -20.18
CA GLN A 372 -10.22 9.61 -19.86
C GLN A 372 -11.18 9.50 -21.05
N ASP A 373 -12.42 9.08 -20.79
CA ASP A 373 -13.51 9.24 -21.75
C ASP A 373 -13.64 10.72 -22.13
N PRO A 374 -13.85 11.05 -23.41
CA PRO A 374 -14.22 12.40 -23.79
C PRO A 374 -15.46 12.82 -22.99
N LEU A 375 -15.42 14.00 -22.37
CA LEU A 375 -16.61 14.58 -21.76
C LEU A 375 -17.76 14.51 -22.78
N PRO A 376 -18.98 14.09 -22.37
CA PRO A 376 -20.12 14.12 -23.27
C PRO A 376 -20.24 15.53 -23.84
N GLN A 377 -20.10 15.64 -25.17
CA GLN A 377 -20.26 16.89 -25.89
C GLN A 377 -21.60 17.49 -25.46
N PRO A 378 -21.66 18.76 -25.01
CA PRO A 378 -22.94 19.38 -24.75
C PRO A 378 -23.75 19.28 -26.04
N SER A 379 -24.93 18.67 -25.95
CA SER A 379 -25.84 18.50 -27.08
C SER A 379 -25.98 19.83 -27.80
N SER A 380 -25.62 19.86 -29.08
CA SER A 380 -25.55 21.05 -29.94
C SER A 380 -26.93 21.65 -30.29
N SER A 381 -27.83 21.76 -29.31
CA SER A 381 -29.20 22.26 -29.47
C SER A 381 -29.54 23.44 -28.56
N ALA A 382 -28.53 24.12 -28.01
CA ALA A 382 -28.73 25.44 -27.42
C ALA A 382 -28.43 26.51 -28.49
N GLU A 383 -29.48 27.14 -29.00
CA GLU A 383 -29.42 28.34 -29.84
C GLU A 383 -28.59 29.47 -29.18
N PRO A 384 -27.92 30.33 -29.96
CA PRO A 384 -27.15 31.45 -29.41
C PRO A 384 -28.10 32.59 -29.03
N ALA A 385 -28.37 32.76 -27.73
CA ALA A 385 -29.05 33.94 -27.22
C ALA A 385 -28.05 35.06 -26.93
N PHE A 386 -28.15 36.11 -27.74
CA PHE A 386 -27.75 37.51 -27.51
C PHE A 386 -26.26 37.88 -27.49
N ALA A 387 -25.82 38.39 -28.64
CA ALA A 387 -24.82 39.44 -28.76
C ALA A 387 -25.41 40.78 -28.29
N LEU A 388 -24.69 41.52 -27.44
CA LEU A 388 -24.67 42.98 -27.46
C LEU A 388 -23.25 43.47 -27.15
N ALA A 389 -22.79 44.34 -28.03
CA ALA A 389 -21.44 44.85 -28.19
C ALA A 389 -21.11 46.01 -27.23
N THR A 390 -19.82 46.16 -26.93
CA THR A 390 -19.02 47.42 -26.88
C THR A 390 -17.68 47.06 -26.21
N GLY A 391 -16.48 47.43 -26.64
CA GLY A 391 -15.99 48.27 -27.73
C GLY A 391 -14.46 48.16 -27.72
N ASP A 392 -13.84 48.61 -28.80
CA ASP A 392 -12.42 48.53 -29.15
C ASP A 392 -11.43 48.96 -28.06
N VAL A 393 -10.25 48.30 -28.02
CA VAL A 393 -8.93 48.94 -28.25
C VAL A 393 -7.91 47.84 -28.61
N ALA A 394 -7.37 47.94 -29.82
CA ALA A 394 -6.20 47.22 -30.31
C ALA A 394 -4.90 47.76 -29.69
N PHE A 395 -3.88 46.92 -29.48
CA PHE A 395 -2.48 47.19 -29.88
C PHE A 395 -1.58 45.95 -29.71
N ALA A 396 -1.16 45.44 -30.88
CA ALA A 396 0.08 44.76 -31.33
C ALA A 396 1.06 44.03 -30.37
N PRO A 397 1.76 42.99 -30.89
CA PRO A 397 2.70 42.12 -30.16
C PRO A 397 4.16 42.63 -30.21
N LYS A 398 4.99 42.21 -29.25
CA LYS A 398 6.46 42.21 -29.41
C LYS A 398 7.13 40.98 -28.80
N THR A 399 7.85 40.30 -29.68
CA THR A 399 8.91 39.31 -29.50
C THR A 399 10.13 39.87 -28.74
N ARG A 400 10.74 39.04 -27.88
CA ARG A 400 12.11 38.52 -28.08
C ARG A 400 12.36 37.30 -27.19
#